data_AF-A0A1X7UJ35-F1
#
_entry.id   AF-A0A1X7UJ35-F1
#
_cell.length_a   1.000
_cell.length_b   1.000
_cell.length_c   1.000
_cell.angle_alpha   90.00
_cell.angle_beta   90.00
_cell.angle_gamma   90.00
#
_symmetry.space_group_name_H-M   'P 1'
#
loop_
_entity.id
_entity.type
_entity.pdbx_description
1 polymer ?
#
loop_
_entity_poly.entity_id
_entity_poly.type
_entity_poly.pdbx_seq_one_letter_code
_entity_poly.pdbx_strand_id
1 'polypeptide(L)'
;MTLWTRQSKYIDEAKQNNRLIVLGGDGRADSPGFSAKYGSYTTMDLDLNVISHISLVQSNEVTSSVNIKKEGLIRSLAFLENNGLKVDTLVTDRHTGIAKYMRETYPEITHYFDIWHVAK
;
A
#
# COMPACT_ATOMS: atom_id res chain seq x y z
N MET A 1 -3.27 -21.26 -11.66
CA MET A 1 -2.51 -19.99 -11.61
C MET A 1 -2.45 -19.54 -10.16
N THR A 2 -1.27 -19.27 -9.61
CA THR A 2 -1.12 -18.83 -8.21
C THR A 2 -1.20 -17.31 -8.10
N LEU A 3 -1.36 -16.78 -6.88
CA LEU A 3 -1.31 -15.34 -6.61
C LEU A 3 -0.02 -14.71 -7.16
N TRP A 4 1.12 -15.34 -6.88
CA TRP A 4 2.44 -14.86 -7.29
C TRP A 4 2.59 -14.80 -8.82
N THR A 5 2.11 -15.82 -9.54
CA THR A 5 2.14 -15.78 -11.01
C THR A 5 1.28 -14.64 -11.56
N ARG A 6 0.13 -14.35 -10.94
CA ARG A 6 -0.74 -13.23 -11.34
C ARG A 6 -0.09 -11.87 -11.04
N GLN A 7 0.56 -11.75 -9.88
CA GLN A 7 1.28 -10.54 -9.49
C GLN A 7 2.46 -10.26 -10.42
N SER A 8 3.31 -11.26 -10.70
CA SER A 8 4.44 -11.10 -11.62
C SER A 8 3.98 -10.68 -13.01
N LYS A 9 2.93 -11.34 -13.54
CA LYS A 9 2.33 -10.97 -14.83
C LYS A 9 1.85 -9.52 -14.84
N TYR A 10 1.15 -9.09 -13.78
CA TYR A 10 0.71 -7.70 -13.64
C TYR A 10 1.90 -6.72 -13.63
N ILE A 11 2.96 -7.02 -12.87
CA ILE A 11 4.17 -6.19 -12.78
C ILE A 11 4.82 -6.06 -14.16
N ASP A 12 5.00 -7.17 -14.88
CA ASP A 12 5.63 -7.18 -16.20
C ASP A 12 4.82 -6.37 -17.20
N GLU A 13 3.49 -6.55 -17.23
CA GLU A 13 2.60 -5.80 -18.12
C GLU A 13 2.60 -4.30 -17.78
N ALA A 14 2.49 -3.94 -16.50
CA ALA A 14 2.51 -2.53 -16.09
C ALA A 14 3.83 -1.84 -16.45
N LYS A 15 4.96 -2.56 -16.26
CA LYS A 15 6.30 -2.07 -16.60
C LYS A 15 6.52 -1.92 -18.09
N GLN A 16 6.17 -2.93 -18.89
CA GLN A 16 6.32 -2.90 -20.35
C GLN A 16 5.52 -1.76 -20.99
N ASN A 17 4.36 -1.44 -20.43
CA ASN A 17 3.51 -0.36 -20.91
C ASN A 17 3.83 1.00 -20.26
N ASN A 18 4.84 1.08 -19.38
CA ASN A 18 5.21 2.28 -18.61
C ASN A 18 3.97 2.95 -17.98
N ARG A 19 3.09 2.14 -17.39
CA ARG A 19 1.83 2.61 -16.79
C ARG A 19 2.11 3.47 -15.57
N LEU A 20 1.36 4.56 -15.47
CA LEU A 20 1.16 5.32 -14.25
C LEU A 20 0.03 4.66 -13.47
N ILE A 21 0.32 4.20 -12.25
CA ILE A 21 -0.60 3.34 -11.51
C ILE A 21 -1.36 4.16 -10.47
N VAL A 22 -2.68 3.97 -10.44
CA VAL A 22 -3.57 4.48 -9.41
C VAL A 22 -3.79 3.39 -8.36
N LEU A 23 -3.31 3.61 -7.14
CA LEU A 23 -3.34 2.63 -6.06
C LEU A 23 -4.35 2.98 -4.97
N GLY A 24 -5.05 1.96 -4.47
CA GLY A 24 -5.71 1.97 -3.18
C GLY A 24 -4.90 1.14 -2.18
N GLY A 25 -4.75 1.64 -0.96
CA GLY A 25 -3.99 0.97 0.10
C GLY A 25 -4.72 0.94 1.45
N ASP A 26 -4.86 -0.25 2.03
CA ASP A 26 -5.39 -0.42 3.39
C ASP A 26 -4.66 -1.55 4.15
N GLY A 27 -4.57 -1.38 5.47
CA GLY A 27 -3.99 -2.34 6.39
C GLY A 27 -5.03 -3.06 7.23
N ARG A 28 -4.83 -4.37 7.41
CA ARG A 28 -5.61 -5.23 8.30
C ARG A 28 -4.73 -5.80 9.39
N ALA A 29 -5.27 -5.89 10.60
CA ALA A 29 -4.59 -6.45 11.76
C ALA A 29 -5.46 -7.54 12.38
N ASP A 30 -4.83 -8.57 12.93
CA ASP A 30 -5.50 -9.78 13.43
C ASP A 30 -6.17 -9.59 14.81
N SER A 31 -5.87 -8.51 15.52
CA SER A 31 -6.30 -8.32 16.91
C SER A 31 -6.79 -6.88 17.20
N PRO A 32 -7.93 -6.70 17.89
CA PRO A 32 -8.37 -5.40 18.40
C PRO A 32 -7.40 -4.81 19.45
N GLY A 33 -7.40 -3.49 19.62
CA GLY A 33 -6.72 -2.84 20.75
C GLY A 33 -5.20 -2.77 20.61
N PHE A 34 -4.68 -2.62 19.39
CA PHE A 34 -3.26 -2.38 19.14
C PHE A 34 -2.32 -3.50 19.62
N SER A 35 -2.83 -4.73 19.79
CA SER A 35 -2.09 -5.89 20.30
C SER A 35 -1.69 -6.90 19.22
N ALA A 36 -2.02 -6.61 17.96
CA ALA A 36 -1.80 -7.52 16.84
C ALA A 36 -0.34 -7.95 16.73
N LYS A 37 -0.11 -9.26 16.58
CA LYS A 37 1.24 -9.79 16.32
C LYS A 37 1.63 -9.59 14.87
N TYR A 38 0.67 -9.73 13.96
CA TYR A 38 0.85 -9.52 12.54
C TYR A 38 -0.20 -8.57 12.00
N GLY A 39 0.19 -7.77 11.01
CA GLY A 39 -0.75 -7.09 10.14
C GLY A 39 -0.32 -7.21 8.69
N SER A 40 -1.32 -7.23 7.81
CA SER A 40 -1.11 -7.16 6.37
C SER A 40 -1.45 -5.77 5.86
N TYR A 41 -0.72 -5.31 4.86
CA TYR A 41 -1.07 -4.12 4.10
C TYR A 41 -1.21 -4.50 2.64
N THR A 42 -2.37 -4.22 2.07
CA THR A 42 -2.70 -4.57 0.70
C THR A 42 -2.71 -3.31 -0.14
N THR A 43 -2.09 -3.37 -1.30
CA THR A 43 -2.24 -2.37 -2.37
C THR A 43 -2.95 -3.00 -3.56
N MET A 44 -3.81 -2.22 -4.21
CA MET A 44 -4.62 -2.63 -5.35
C MET A 44 -4.55 -1.55 -6.43
N ASP A 45 -4.32 -1.96 -7.67
CA ASP A 45 -4.53 -1.10 -8.85
C ASP A 45 -6.03 -0.89 -9.00
N LEU A 46 -6.48 0.36 -8.84
CA LEU A 46 -7.89 0.74 -8.85
C LEU A 46 -8.48 0.74 -10.26
N ASP A 47 -7.67 0.91 -11.30
CA ASP A 47 -8.14 0.89 -12.69
C ASP A 47 -8.41 -0.54 -13.13
N LEU A 48 -7.49 -1.46 -12.79
CA LEU A 48 -7.57 -2.86 -13.22
C LEU A 48 -8.29 -3.77 -12.22
N ASN A 49 -8.57 -3.26 -11.02
CA ASN A 49 -9.15 -4.02 -9.92
C ASN A 49 -8.33 -5.29 -9.59
N VAL A 50 -7.01 -5.15 -9.51
CA VAL A 50 -6.10 -6.26 -9.17
C VAL A 50 -5.21 -5.91 -7.98
N ILE A 51 -4.98 -6.90 -7.11
CA ILE A 51 -4.02 -6.77 -6.01
C ILE A 51 -2.62 -6.64 -6.61
N SER A 52 -1.97 -5.50 -6.37
CA SER A 52 -0.61 -5.22 -6.83
C SER A 52 0.43 -5.78 -5.87
N HIS A 53 0.19 -5.71 -4.56
CA HIS A 53 1.09 -6.23 -3.54
C HIS A 53 0.40 -6.43 -2.19
N ILE A 54 0.85 -7.44 -1.43
CA ILE A 54 0.49 -7.66 -0.03
C ILE A 54 1.78 -7.71 0.78
N SER A 55 1.93 -6.81 1.74
CA SER A 55 3.04 -6.82 2.70
C SER A 55 2.56 -7.40 4.02
N LEU A 56 3.35 -8.28 4.63
CA LEU A 56 3.15 -8.75 6.00
C LEU A 56 4.18 -8.07 6.91
N VAL A 57 3.72 -7.55 8.04
CA VAL A 57 4.55 -6.89 9.05
C VAL A 57 4.26 -7.51 10.41
N GLN A 58 5.31 -7.98 11.09
CA GLN A 58 5.22 -8.40 12.48
C GLN A 58 5.43 -7.21 13.42
N SER A 59 4.69 -7.17 14.52
CA SER A 59 4.68 -6.03 15.44
C SER A 59 6.01 -5.76 16.15
N ASN A 60 6.91 -6.76 16.24
CA ASN A 60 8.25 -6.59 16.80
C ASN A 60 9.26 -5.96 15.82
N GLU A 61 8.93 -5.89 14.53
CA GLU A 61 9.72 -5.18 13.52
C GLU A 61 9.50 -3.67 13.60
N VAL A 62 8.47 -3.24 14.33
CA VAL A 62 8.05 -1.84 14.47
C VAL A 62 7.89 -1.46 15.93
N THR A 63 7.92 -0.18 16.24
CA THR A 63 7.82 0.32 17.63
C THR A 63 6.40 0.23 18.21
N SER A 64 5.37 0.02 17.40
CA SER A 64 3.98 -0.18 17.84
C SER A 64 3.12 -0.79 16.73
N SER A 65 1.98 -1.38 17.09
CA SER A 65 1.02 -1.91 16.11
C SER A 65 0.38 -0.83 15.22
N VAL A 66 0.33 0.43 15.66
CA VAL A 66 -0.06 1.58 14.83
C VAL A 66 0.89 1.73 13.65
N ASN A 67 2.18 1.45 13.88
CA ASN A 67 3.21 1.56 12.85
C ASN A 67 3.20 0.40 11.85
N ILE A 68 2.48 -0.70 12.11
CA ILE A 68 2.33 -1.82 11.16
C ILE A 68 1.69 -1.33 9.86
N LYS A 69 0.60 -0.55 9.92
CA LYS A 69 -0.05 -0.03 8.70
C LYS A 69 0.92 0.83 7.88
N LYS A 70 1.64 1.73 8.54
CA LYS A 70 2.62 2.61 7.89
C LYS A 70 3.76 1.81 7.26
N GLU A 71 4.35 0.88 8.01
CA GLU A 71 5.44 0.03 7.53
C GLU A 71 5.02 -0.84 6.35
N GLY A 72 3.79 -1.39 6.38
CA GLY A 72 3.26 -2.18 5.27
C GLY A 72 3.08 -1.37 3.99
N LEU A 73 2.68 -0.09 4.10
CA LEU A 73 2.66 0.83 2.94
C LEU A 73 4.07 1.09 2.42
N ILE A 74 5.02 1.41 3.29
CA ILE A 74 6.42 1.68 2.92
C ILE A 74 7.00 0.50 2.12
N ARG A 75 6.85 -0.71 2.65
CA ARG A 75 7.30 -1.94 1.98
C ARG A 75 6.62 -2.14 0.63
N SER A 76 5.33 -1.81 0.53
CA SER A 76 4.58 -1.97 -0.72
C SER A 76 5.03 -0.97 -1.79
N LEU A 77 5.23 0.31 -1.43
CA LEU A 77 5.74 1.32 -2.35
C LEU A 77 7.16 0.97 -2.83
N ALA A 78 8.05 0.62 -1.89
CA ALA A 78 9.41 0.19 -2.21
C ALA A 78 9.43 -1.05 -3.12
N PHE A 79 8.53 -2.02 -2.87
CA PHE A 79 8.40 -3.20 -3.74
C PHE A 79 8.03 -2.81 -5.17
N LEU A 80 7.02 -1.96 -5.36
CA LEU A 80 6.57 -1.55 -6.70
C LEU A 80 7.67 -0.75 -7.42
N GLU A 81 8.29 0.20 -6.74
CA GLU A 81 9.38 1.01 -7.26
C GLU A 81 10.59 0.16 -7.67
N ASN A 82 11.02 -0.77 -6.82
CA ASN A 82 12.13 -1.69 -7.13
C ASN A 82 11.83 -2.61 -8.32
N ASN A 83 10.57 -2.88 -8.60
CA ASN A 83 10.16 -3.63 -9.80
C ASN A 83 10.04 -2.74 -11.05
N GLY A 84 10.21 -1.42 -10.92
CA GLY A 84 10.19 -0.44 -12.02
C GLY A 84 8.80 0.09 -12.34
N LEU A 85 7.86 0.01 -11.40
CA LEU A 85 6.52 0.56 -11.53
C LEU A 85 6.49 2.00 -11.02
N LYS A 86 5.69 2.85 -11.67
CA LYS A 86 5.50 4.24 -11.28
C LYS A 86 4.10 4.43 -10.72
N VAL A 87 4.02 4.82 -9.44
CA VAL A 87 2.76 5.18 -8.80
C VAL A 87 2.50 6.65 -9.06
N ASP A 88 1.32 6.96 -9.59
CA ASP A 88 0.91 8.34 -9.85
C ASP A 88 -0.02 8.86 -8.75
N THR A 89 -0.99 8.02 -8.37
CA THR A 89 -2.00 8.37 -7.38
C THR A 89 -2.07 7.26 -6.33
N LEU A 90 -2.19 7.66 -5.06
CA LEU A 90 -2.40 6.76 -3.94
C LEU A 90 -3.62 7.22 -3.12
N VAL A 91 -4.51 6.30 -2.81
CA VAL A 91 -5.68 6.51 -1.94
C VAL A 91 -5.53 5.65 -0.70
N THR A 92 -5.58 6.26 0.50
CA THR A 92 -5.47 5.53 1.78
C THR A 92 -6.48 6.02 2.83
N ASP A 93 -6.57 5.31 3.95
CA ASP A 93 -7.15 5.82 5.19
C ASP A 93 -6.54 7.17 5.61
N ARG A 94 -7.26 7.91 6.47
CA ARG A 94 -6.79 9.16 7.11
C ARG A 94 -5.78 8.89 8.24
N HIS A 95 -4.74 8.11 7.97
CA HIS A 95 -3.67 7.81 8.91
C HIS A 95 -2.61 8.92 8.90
N THR A 96 -2.51 9.70 9.98
CA THR A 96 -1.63 10.88 10.06
C THR A 96 -0.16 10.58 9.77
N GLY A 97 0.34 9.43 10.23
CA GLY A 97 1.71 8.99 9.96
C GLY A 97 1.99 8.62 8.50
N ILE A 98 0.97 8.19 7.76
CA ILE A 98 1.06 7.90 6.32
C ILE A 98 1.00 9.22 5.55
N ALA A 99 0.05 10.09 5.89
CA ALA A 99 -0.07 11.41 5.27
C ALA A 99 1.21 12.25 5.43
N LYS A 100 1.86 12.20 6.60
CA LYS A 100 3.17 12.84 6.80
C LYS A 100 4.24 12.22 5.91
N TYR A 101 4.31 10.89 5.87
CA TYR A 101 5.31 10.16 5.09
C TYR A 101 5.19 10.45 3.58
N MET A 102 3.98 10.37 3.01
CA MET A 102 3.74 10.67 1.59
C MET A 102 4.18 12.09 1.24
N ARG A 103 3.80 13.07 2.06
CA ARG A 103 4.18 14.48 1.83
C ARG A 103 5.70 14.71 1.86
N GLU A 104 6.42 13.99 2.71
CA GLU A 104 7.86 14.20 2.91
C GLU A 104 8.74 13.36 1.99
N THR A 105 8.28 12.16 1.58
CA THR A 105 9.10 11.18 0.84
C THR A 105 8.68 11.04 -0.61
N TYR A 106 7.40 11.17 -0.92
CA TYR A 106 6.84 11.01 -2.27
C TYR A 106 5.92 12.18 -2.64
N PRO A 107 6.42 13.44 -2.62
CA PRO A 107 5.60 14.62 -2.91
C PRO A 107 5.04 14.66 -4.34
N GLU A 108 5.62 13.87 -5.25
CA GLU A 108 5.17 13.70 -6.63
C GLU A 108 3.97 12.75 -6.78
N ILE A 109 3.71 11.89 -5.79
CA ILE A 109 2.54 11.01 -5.79
C ILE A 109 1.34 11.80 -5.29
N THR A 110 0.27 11.85 -6.08
CA THR A 110 -0.98 12.48 -5.66
C THR A 110 -1.65 11.62 -4.58
N HIS A 111 -1.68 12.11 -3.33
CA HIS A 111 -2.23 11.38 -2.19
C HIS A 111 -3.64 11.86 -1.84
N TYR A 112 -4.63 10.96 -1.98
CA TYR A 112 -6.02 11.17 -1.57
C TYR A 112 -6.37 10.34 -0.33
N PHE A 113 -7.41 10.78 0.36
CA PHE A 113 -8.04 9.99 1.42
C PHE A 113 -9.26 9.26 0.88
N ASP A 114 -9.49 8.04 1.38
CA ASP A 114 -10.75 7.34 1.15
C ASP A 114 -11.92 8.19 1.67
N ILE A 115 -12.89 8.45 0.78
CA ILE A 115 -14.06 9.30 1.03
C ILE A 115 -14.92 8.78 2.19
N TRP A 116 -14.86 7.48 2.50
CA TRP A 116 -15.55 6.89 3.65
C TRP A 116 -15.17 7.56 4.98
N HIS A 117 -14.00 8.21 5.06
CA HIS A 117 -13.57 8.96 6.24
C HIS A 117 -14.02 10.43 6.25
N VAL A 118 -14.61 10.92 5.15
CA VAL A 118 -14.94 12.34 4.95
C VAL A 118 -16.45 12.56 4.80
N ALA A 119 -17.13 11.67 4.08
CA ALA A 119 -18.57 11.70 3.92
C ALA A 119 -19.24 10.92 5.07
N LYS A 120 -19.86 11.64 6.00
CA LYS A 120 -20.86 11.13 6.95
C LYS A 120 -22.20 11.76 6.65
#